data_AF-A0A1Y3SH29-F1
#
_entry.id   AF-A0A1Y3SH29-F1
#
_cell.length_a   1.000
_cell.length_b   1.000
_cell.length_c   1.000
_cell.angle_alpha   90.00
_cell.angle_beta   90.00
_cell.angle_gamma   90.00
#
_symmetry.space_group_name_H-M   'P 1'
#
loop_
_entity.id
_entity.type
_entity.pdbx_description
1 polymer ?
#
loop_
_entity_poly.entity_id
_entity_poly.type
_entity_poly.pdbx_seq_one_letter_code
_entity_poly.pdbx_strand_id
1 'polypeptide(L)'
;MDEKIKELIGRRRRQILVHSIIYYRLNDNLIPDSTWAAWAVELKQLQDQYPEIAKQCCYAEAYKDFDPSTGYNLPLYDEKAISVAHHLINYRDKKGM
;
A
#
# COMPACT_ATOMS: atom_id res chain seq x y z
N MET A 1 -18.79 -2.00 12.78
CA MET A 1 -18.70 -1.81 11.32
C MET A 1 -17.47 -0.99 10.98
N ASP A 2 -17.24 0.09 11.73
CA ASP A 2 -16.11 1.01 11.61
C ASP A 2 -14.74 0.34 11.79
N GLU A 3 -14.62 -0.62 12.71
CA GLU A 3 -13.37 -1.35 12.94
C GLU A 3 -12.92 -2.15 11.70
N LYS A 4 -13.85 -2.84 11.02
CA LYS A 4 -13.56 -3.57 9.79
C LYS A 4 -13.10 -2.65 8.66
N ILE A 5 -13.71 -1.46 8.55
CA ILE A 5 -13.33 -0.44 7.55
C ILE A 5 -11.94 0.12 7.87
N LYS A 6 -11.66 0.40 9.15
CA LYS A 6 -10.34 0.84 9.63
C LYS A 6 -9.26 -0.19 9.32
N GLU A 7 -9.52 -1.46 9.59
CA GLU A 7 -8.62 -2.56 9.26
C GLU A 7 -8.37 -2.67 7.75
N LEU A 8 -9.42 -2.52 6.93
CA LEU A 8 -9.32 -2.60 5.47
C LEU A 8 -8.51 -1.44 4.90
N ILE A 9 -8.78 -0.20 5.30
CA ILE A 9 -7.98 0.98 4.90
C ILE A 9 -6.52 0.79 5.30
N GLY A 10 -6.27 0.39 6.56
CA GLY A 10 -4.91 0.15 7.03
C GLY A 10 -4.19 -0.94 6.23
N ARG A 11 -4.89 -2.02 5.88
CA ARG A 11 -4.35 -3.09 5.03
C ARG A 11 -3.98 -2.58 3.65
N ARG A 12 -4.87 -1.82 3.00
CA ARG A 12 -4.62 -1.27 1.65
C ARG A 12 -3.48 -0.28 1.63
N ARG A 13 -3.38 0.63 2.60
CA ARG A 13 -2.23 1.54 2.71
C ARG A 13 -0.89 0.81 2.83
N ARG A 14 -0.84 -0.28 3.61
CA ARG A 14 0.38 -1.10 3.71
C ARG A 14 0.70 -1.82 2.42
N GLN A 15 -0.30 -2.44 1.79
CA GLN A 15 -0.12 -3.15 0.51
C GLN A 15 0.37 -2.19 -0.58
N ILE A 16 -0.33 -1.07 -0.78
CA ILE A 16 0.03 -0.06 -1.77
C ILE A 16 1.45 0.44 -1.53
N LEU A 17 1.81 0.83 -0.30
CA LEU A 17 3.15 1.30 0.02
C LEU A 17 4.24 0.25 -0.27
N VAL A 18 4.06 -0.98 0.24
CA VAL A 18 5.05 -2.05 0.08
C VAL A 18 5.26 -2.40 -1.39
N HIS A 19 4.18 -2.52 -2.17
CA HIS A 19 4.30 -2.83 -3.59
C HIS A 19 4.84 -1.65 -4.42
N SER A 20 4.58 -0.40 -4.02
CA SER A 20 5.23 0.77 -4.62
C SER A 20 6.73 0.83 -4.32
N ILE A 21 7.17 0.43 -3.11
CA ILE A 21 8.59 0.28 -2.80
C ILE A 21 9.22 -0.80 -3.68
N ILE A 22 8.58 -1.97 -3.78
CA ILE A 22 9.09 -3.07 -4.62
C ILE A 22 9.29 -2.59 -6.08
N TYR A 23 8.29 -1.91 -6.64
CA TYR A 23 8.35 -1.37 -7.99
C TYR A 23 9.43 -0.30 -8.16
N TYR A 24 9.37 0.80 -7.40
CA TYR A 24 10.23 1.97 -7.64
C TYR A 24 11.64 1.85 -7.06
N ARG A 25 11.82 1.07 -5.98
CA ARG A 25 13.10 1.00 -5.24
C ARG A 25 13.86 -0.28 -5.52
N LEU A 26 13.14 -1.38 -5.69
CA LEU A 26 13.74 -2.71 -5.85
C LEU A 26 13.72 -3.17 -7.30
N ASN A 27 13.10 -2.40 -8.21
CA ASN A 27 12.99 -2.69 -9.64
C ASN A 27 12.45 -4.11 -9.89
N ASP A 28 11.45 -4.50 -9.10
CA ASP A 28 10.86 -5.83 -9.11
C ASP A 28 9.34 -5.70 -9.03
N ASN A 29 8.62 -6.80 -9.24
CA ASN A 29 7.18 -6.84 -9.07
C ASN A 29 6.70 -8.18 -8.51
N LEU A 30 5.80 -8.12 -7.52
CA LEU A 30 5.17 -9.30 -6.91
C LEU A 30 3.72 -9.51 -7.35
N ILE A 31 3.07 -8.45 -7.88
CA ILE A 31 1.67 -8.50 -8.30
C ILE A 31 1.51 -7.78 -9.64
N PRO A 32 0.58 -8.17 -10.50
CA PRO A 32 0.32 -7.41 -11.72
C PRO A 32 -0.05 -5.95 -11.41
N ASP A 33 0.34 -5.01 -12.28
CA ASP A 33 -0.01 -3.58 -12.12
C ASP A 33 -1.51 -3.36 -12.03
N SER A 34 -2.31 -4.18 -12.72
CA SER A 34 -3.78 -4.16 -12.63
C SER A 34 -4.31 -4.48 -11.23
N THR A 35 -3.63 -5.35 -10.49
CA THR A 35 -3.98 -5.69 -9.11
C THR A 35 -3.65 -4.54 -8.18
N TRP A 36 -2.48 -3.91 -8.35
CA TRP A 36 -2.11 -2.71 -7.60
C TRP A 36 -3.10 -1.58 -7.87
N ALA A 37 -3.44 -1.32 -9.14
CA ALA A 37 -4.37 -0.27 -9.54
C ALA A 37 -5.77 -0.49 -8.96
N ALA A 38 -6.28 -1.73 -8.97
CA ALA A 38 -7.56 -2.05 -8.36
C ALA A 38 -7.58 -1.75 -6.85
N TRP A 39 -6.51 -2.08 -6.13
CA TRP A 39 -6.37 -1.76 -4.71
C TRP A 39 -6.24 -0.26 -4.45
N ALA A 40 -5.57 0.49 -5.33
CA ALA A 40 -5.41 1.92 -5.22
C ALA A 40 -6.76 2.64 -5.39
N VAL A 41 -7.54 2.24 -6.40
CA VAL A 41 -8.90 2.76 -6.62
C VAL A 41 -9.81 2.43 -5.43
N GLU A 42 -9.80 1.19 -4.93
CA GLU A 42 -10.57 0.79 -3.74
C GLU A 42 -10.17 1.62 -2.51
N LEU A 43 -8.86 1.82 -2.29
CA LEU A 43 -8.37 2.64 -1.18
C LEU A 43 -8.87 4.08 -1.29
N LYS A 44 -8.82 4.69 -2.48
CA LYS A 44 -9.31 6.06 -2.69
C LYS A 44 -10.79 6.16 -2.34
N GLN A 45 -11.61 5.24 -2.85
CA GLN A 45 -13.05 5.18 -2.56
C GLN A 45 -13.33 5.01 -1.06
N LEU A 46 -12.59 4.12 -0.37
CA LEU A 46 -12.74 3.92 1.07
C LEU A 46 -12.37 5.18 1.88
N GLN A 47 -11.31 5.90 1.50
CA GLN A 47 -10.92 7.13 2.18
C GLN A 47 -11.93 8.26 1.96
N ASP A 48 -12.50 8.36 0.75
CA ASP A 48 -13.50 9.36 0.42
C ASP A 48 -14.84 9.08 1.12
N GLN A 49 -15.22 7.82 1.23
CA GLN A 49 -16.43 7.39 1.91
C GLN A 49 -16.32 7.49 3.44
N TYR A 50 -15.14 7.26 4.00
CA TYR A 50 -14.90 7.22 5.44
C TYR A 50 -13.71 8.10 5.88
N PRO A 51 -13.75 9.42 5.65
CA PRO A 51 -12.62 10.32 5.89
C PRO A 51 -12.20 10.35 7.36
N GLU A 52 -13.16 10.32 8.30
CA GLU A 52 -12.89 10.33 9.73
C GLU A 52 -12.21 9.04 10.22
N ILE A 53 -12.54 7.89 9.62
CA ILE A 53 -11.88 6.62 9.90
C ILE A 53 -10.47 6.61 9.27
N ALA A 54 -10.35 7.12 8.04
CA ALA A 54 -9.09 7.19 7.31
C ALA A 54 -8.03 8.04 8.04
N LYS A 55 -8.43 9.13 8.71
CA LYS A 55 -7.55 9.96 9.57
C LYS A 55 -6.98 9.20 10.76
N GLN A 56 -7.68 8.18 11.25
CA GLN A 56 -7.25 7.34 12.39
C GLN A 56 -6.41 6.13 11.97
N CYS A 57 -6.26 5.89 10.66
CA CYS A 57 -5.50 4.76 10.13
C CYS A 57 -4.01 5.09 10.01
N CYS A 58 -3.17 4.05 9.95
CA CYS A 58 -1.73 4.19 9.72
C CYS A 58 -1.43 5.01 8.46
N TYR A 59 -0.32 5.76 8.46
CA TYR A 59 0.10 6.61 7.34
C TYR A 59 -0.94 7.68 6.92
N ALA A 60 -1.79 8.17 7.84
CA ALA A 60 -2.83 9.16 7.53
C ALA A 60 -2.28 10.37 6.75
N GLU A 61 -1.19 10.97 7.21
CA GLU A 61 -0.59 12.14 6.56
C GLU A 61 -0.09 11.82 5.14
N ALA A 62 0.60 10.70 4.95
CA ALA A 62 1.12 10.29 3.65
C ALA A 62 0.02 9.99 2.61
N TYR A 63 -1.19 9.66 3.07
CA TYR A 63 -2.32 9.26 2.22
C TYR A 63 -3.43 10.31 2.13
N LYS A 64 -3.21 11.51 2.69
CA LYS A 64 -4.21 12.59 2.70
C LYS A 64 -4.61 13.00 1.28
N ASP A 65 -3.64 13.20 0.41
CA ASP A 65 -3.81 13.59 -0.99
C ASP A 65 -3.45 12.43 -1.94
N PHE A 66 -3.80 11.21 -1.53
CA PHE A 66 -3.47 9.99 -2.27
C PHE A 66 -4.08 10.00 -3.67
N ASP A 67 -3.22 9.87 -4.68
CA ASP A 67 -3.59 9.68 -6.07
C ASP A 67 -3.50 8.19 -6.46
N PRO A 68 -4.61 7.54 -6.83
CA PRO A 68 -4.59 6.13 -7.21
C PRO A 68 -3.86 5.85 -8.52
N SER A 69 -3.43 6.88 -9.28
CA SER A 69 -2.67 6.72 -10.53
C SER A 69 -1.18 6.42 -10.30
N THR A 70 -0.63 6.72 -9.11
CA THR A 70 0.80 6.57 -8.84
C THR A 70 1.11 6.31 -7.37
N GLY A 71 2.07 5.42 -7.12
CA GLY A 71 2.63 5.18 -5.79
C GLY A 71 3.87 6.02 -5.48
N TYR A 72 4.31 6.87 -6.41
CA TYR A 72 5.61 7.55 -6.31
C TYR A 72 5.70 8.55 -5.14
N ASN A 73 4.58 9.19 -4.80
CA ASN A 73 4.52 10.20 -3.73
C ASN A 73 4.41 9.62 -2.32
N LEU A 74 4.42 8.29 -2.20
CA LEU A 74 4.34 7.59 -0.92
C LEU A 74 5.70 7.61 -0.19
N PRO A 75 5.76 7.30 1.11
CA PRO A 75 7.02 7.27 1.88
C PRO A 75 7.87 6.05 1.49
N LEU A 76 8.44 6.07 0.29
CA LEU A 76 9.22 4.96 -0.29
C LEU A 76 10.53 4.65 0.47
N TYR A 77 10.88 5.49 1.45
CA TYR A 77 12.05 5.35 2.32
C TYR A 77 11.69 4.89 3.75
N ASP A 78 10.43 4.54 4.01
CA ASP A 78 10.02 3.99 5.31
C ASP A 78 10.74 2.66 5.57
N GLU A 79 11.65 2.64 6.55
CA GLU A 79 12.54 1.51 6.82
C GLU A 79 11.76 0.22 7.14
N LYS A 80 10.62 0.34 7.83
CA LYS A 80 9.77 -0.80 8.16
C LYS A 80 9.13 -1.38 6.90
N ALA A 81 8.57 -0.53 6.04
CA ALA A 81 7.97 -0.96 4.79
C ALA A 81 9.02 -1.53 3.81
N ILE A 82 10.23 -0.97 3.78
CA ILE A 82 11.37 -1.51 3.01
C ILE A 82 11.74 -2.91 3.52
N SER A 83 11.84 -3.09 4.85
CA SER A 83 12.14 -4.40 5.43
C SER A 83 11.09 -5.45 5.04
N VAL A 84 9.80 -5.07 5.06
CA VAL A 84 8.70 -5.94 4.61
C VAL A 84 8.82 -6.24 3.11
N ALA A 85 9.10 -5.24 2.27
CA ALA A 85 9.30 -5.43 0.83
C ALA A 85 10.40 -6.46 0.53
N HIS A 86 11.57 -6.33 1.15
CA HIS A 86 12.66 -7.30 1.02
C HIS A 86 12.27 -8.69 1.53
N HIS A 87 11.55 -8.77 2.65
CA HIS A 87 11.10 -10.06 3.18
C HIS A 87 10.18 -10.78 2.18
N LEU A 88 9.26 -10.06 1.54
CA LEU A 88 8.33 -10.64 0.57
C LEU A 88 9.04 -11.12 -0.70
N ILE A 89 9.99 -10.35 -1.24
CA ILE A 89 10.82 -10.77 -2.39
C ILE A 89 11.61 -12.03 -2.04
N ASN A 90 12.33 -12.02 -0.90
CA ASN A 90 13.09 -13.18 -0.45
C ASN A 90 12.20 -14.42 -0.25
N TYR A 91 10.96 -14.23 0.21
CA TYR A 91 10.01 -15.33 0.38
C TYR A 91 9.55 -15.90 -0.98
N ARG A 92 9.26 -15.04 -1.97
CA ARG A 92 8.96 -15.48 -3.35
C ARG A 92 10.12 -16.31 -3.91
N ASP A 93 11.34 -15.78 -3.85
CA ASP A 93 12.52 -16.40 -4.45
C ASP A 93 12.84 -17.75 -3.81
N LYS A 94 12.71 -17.86 -2.48
CA LYS A 94 12.88 -19.14 -1.76
C LYS A 94 11.81 -20.18 -2.08
N LYS A 95 10.62 -19.74 -2.46
CA LYS A 95 9.49 -20.61 -2.82
C LYS A 95 9.51 -21.01 -4.30
N GLY A 96 10.41 -20.47 -5.11
CA GLY A 96 10.50 -20.76 -6.54
C GLY A 96 9.24 -20.35 -7.31
N MET A 97 8.52 -19.34 -6.83
CA MET A 97 7.37 -18.76 -7.51
C MET A 97 7.81 -17.65 -8.45
#